data_AF-A0A5M3N320-F1
#
_entry.id   AF-A0A5M3N320-F1
#
_cell.length_a   1.000
_cell.length_b   1.000
_cell.length_c   1.000
_cell.angle_alpha   90.00
_cell.angle_beta   90.00
_cell.angle_gamma   90.00
#
_symmetry.space_group_name_H-M   'P 1'
#
loop_
_entity.id
_entity.type
_entity.pdbx_description
1 polymer ?
#
loop_
_entity_poly.entity_id
_entity_poly.type
_entity_poly.pdbx_seq_one_letter_code
_entity_poly.pdbx_strand_id
1 'polypeptide(L)'
;MPGSSSASTNTQTPLCFEIGGQDLLNTTFTAPDGTRFDISTAPVSGGSATMSKRTEVGRRRETIESLHGVGRIDWPIDEANLTMTVGWRVVNMIRTGTFTSSEKFIANDGKWYEWQIHNGVPKLFLLNTASLPFEIACLSTPHRSWWQRSSTARASLVVQPEGTGNILDDIVVTFICFVTRWRLRERRRRSSNGGVVIGYSAPTGAP
;
A
#
# COMPACT_ATOMS: atom_id res chain seq x y z
N MET A 1 48.01 3.40 -23.62
CA MET A 1 47.24 2.34 -22.93
C MET A 1 46.06 3.00 -22.23
N PRO A 2 44.80 2.72 -22.61
CA PRO A 2 43.66 3.20 -21.85
C PRO A 2 43.34 2.20 -20.72
N GLY A 3 43.32 2.69 -19.49
CA GLY A 3 42.95 1.90 -18.31
C GLY A 3 41.45 1.72 -18.25
N SER A 4 40.99 0.49 -18.41
CA SER A 4 39.60 0.09 -18.21
C SER A 4 39.24 0.24 -16.73
N SER A 5 38.49 1.28 -16.40
CA SER A 5 37.88 1.45 -15.08
C SER A 5 36.70 0.49 -14.96
N SER A 6 36.89 -0.61 -14.24
CA SER A 6 35.82 -1.53 -13.87
C SER A 6 34.87 -0.83 -12.89
N ALA A 7 33.70 -0.44 -13.38
CA ALA A 7 32.60 0.02 -12.53
C ALA A 7 32.16 -1.14 -11.63
N SER A 8 32.44 -1.04 -10.33
CA SER A 8 31.87 -1.92 -9.33
C SER A 8 30.38 -1.58 -9.21
N THR A 9 29.52 -2.35 -9.89
CA THR A 9 28.09 -2.37 -9.63
C THR A 9 27.88 -2.88 -8.21
N ASN A 10 27.74 -1.97 -7.27
CA ASN A 10 27.41 -2.26 -5.89
C ASN A 10 25.99 -2.82 -5.86
N THR A 11 25.86 -4.16 -5.87
CA THR A 11 24.56 -4.85 -5.79
C THR A 11 24.02 -4.71 -4.39
N GLN A 12 23.33 -3.60 -4.12
CA GLN A 12 22.62 -3.38 -2.88
C GLN A 12 21.42 -4.34 -2.83
N THR A 13 21.22 -5.00 -1.69
CA THR A 13 20.17 -6.02 -1.53
C THR A 13 18.80 -5.35 -1.33
N PRO A 14 17.70 -5.90 -1.88
CA PRO A 14 16.36 -5.40 -1.60
C PRO A 14 16.03 -5.45 -0.10
N LEU A 15 15.30 -4.44 0.38
CA LEU A 15 14.83 -4.36 1.76
C LEU A 15 13.46 -5.04 1.88
N CYS A 16 13.36 -6.04 2.76
CA CYS A 16 12.14 -6.83 2.92
C CYS A 16 11.47 -6.49 4.25
N PHE A 17 10.31 -5.84 4.23
CA PHE A 17 9.52 -5.57 5.42
C PHE A 17 8.52 -6.69 5.67
N GLU A 18 8.70 -7.44 6.75
CA GLU A 18 7.70 -8.39 7.23
C GLU A 18 6.49 -7.64 7.81
N ILE A 19 5.29 -8.01 7.39
CA ILE A 19 4.03 -7.42 7.87
C ILE A 19 3.50 -8.27 9.03
N GLY A 20 3.47 -7.69 10.23
CA GLY A 20 3.17 -8.42 11.48
C GLY A 20 1.72 -8.92 11.60
N GLY A 21 0.78 -8.36 10.83
CA GLY A 21 -0.65 -8.66 10.91
C GLY A 21 -1.36 -8.62 9.54
N GLN A 22 -2.58 -9.14 9.49
CA GLN A 22 -3.37 -9.17 8.25
C GLN A 22 -4.06 -7.83 7.94
N ASP A 23 -4.36 -7.07 8.99
CA ASP A 23 -4.96 -5.74 8.87
C ASP A 23 -3.86 -4.67 8.69
N LEU A 24 -3.71 -4.17 7.48
CA LEU A 24 -2.72 -3.14 7.16
C LEU A 24 -2.94 -1.81 7.89
N LEU A 25 -4.14 -1.61 8.44
CA LEU A 25 -4.49 -0.40 9.17
C LEU A 25 -4.04 -0.44 10.65
N ASN A 26 -3.70 -1.63 11.15
CA ASN A 26 -3.29 -1.86 12.54
C ASN A 26 -2.20 -2.95 12.58
N THR A 27 -0.99 -2.60 12.15
CA THR A 27 0.09 -3.56 12.00
C THR A 27 1.46 -2.90 12.09
N THR A 28 2.50 -3.72 12.00
CA THR A 28 3.89 -3.28 12.01
C THR A 28 4.61 -3.85 10.80
N PHE A 29 5.46 -3.04 10.20
CA PHE A 29 6.34 -3.46 9.11
C PHE A 29 7.75 -3.49 9.68
N THR A 30 8.42 -4.64 9.64
CA THR A 30 9.74 -4.81 10.25
C THR A 30 10.74 -5.28 9.20
N ALA A 31 11.83 -4.53 9.04
CA ALA A 31 12.94 -4.91 8.17
C ALA A 31 14.09 -5.59 8.98
N PRO A 32 14.97 -6.37 8.32
CA PRO A 32 16.10 -7.04 8.97
C PRO A 32 17.12 -6.09 9.61
N ASP A 33 17.17 -4.84 9.16
CA ASP A 33 18.05 -3.79 9.69
C ASP A 33 17.50 -3.13 10.98
N GLY A 34 16.40 -3.66 11.52
CA GLY A 34 15.72 -3.09 12.68
C GLY A 34 14.83 -1.88 12.37
N THR A 35 14.77 -1.43 11.10
CA THR A 35 13.81 -0.39 10.70
C THR A 35 12.40 -0.93 10.87
N ARG A 36 11.57 -0.17 11.58
CA ARG A 36 10.18 -0.54 11.85
C ARG A 36 9.22 0.60 11.52
N PHE A 37 8.09 0.28 10.90
CA PHE A 37 6.95 1.18 10.81
C PHE A 37 5.81 0.64 11.66
N ASP A 38 5.25 1.51 12.50
CA ASP A 38 4.05 1.25 13.30
C ASP A 38 2.87 1.95 12.62
N ILE A 39 1.85 1.16 12.25
CA ILE A 39 0.64 1.64 11.60
C ILE A 39 -0.52 1.43 12.55
N SER A 40 -1.23 2.52 12.86
CA SER A 40 -2.40 2.47 13.72
C SER A 40 -3.54 3.28 13.14
N THR A 41 -4.77 2.78 13.24
CA THR A 41 -5.95 3.45 12.73
C THR A 41 -7.01 3.57 13.81
N ALA A 42 -7.43 4.79 14.09
CA ALA A 42 -8.44 5.09 15.10
C ALA A 42 -9.59 5.92 14.51
N PRO A 43 -10.80 5.82 15.08
CA PRO A 43 -11.86 6.80 14.84
C PRO A 43 -11.39 8.21 15.23
N VAL A 44 -11.85 9.22 14.50
CA VAL A 44 -11.56 10.62 14.86
C VAL A 44 -12.58 11.07 15.91
N SER A 45 -12.16 11.12 17.18
CA SER A 45 -12.99 11.62 18.28
C SER A 45 -13.25 13.12 18.13
N GLY A 46 -14.53 13.54 18.09
CA GLY A 46 -14.93 14.96 18.12
C GLY A 46 -14.86 15.73 16.79
N GLY A 47 -14.73 15.04 15.65
CA GLY A 47 -14.66 15.66 14.32
C GLY A 47 -16.02 15.75 13.60
N SER A 48 -16.14 16.75 12.73
CA SER A 48 -17.19 16.95 11.72
C SER A 48 -17.72 15.64 11.12
N ALA A 49 -19.01 15.58 10.79
CA ALA A 49 -19.75 14.44 10.23
C ALA A 49 -19.19 13.84 8.91
N THR A 50 -18.03 14.30 8.45
CA THR A 50 -17.38 13.99 7.18
C THR A 50 -16.19 13.02 7.29
N MET A 51 -15.60 12.82 8.48
CA MET A 51 -14.45 11.90 8.66
C MET A 51 -14.77 10.68 9.50
N SER A 52 -14.36 9.50 9.02
CA SER A 52 -14.65 8.22 9.68
C SER A 52 -13.47 7.75 10.55
N LYS A 53 -12.25 7.80 10.02
CA LYS A 53 -11.04 7.23 10.66
C LYS A 53 -9.79 8.00 10.26
N ARG A 54 -8.73 7.87 11.05
CA ARG A 54 -7.39 8.35 10.75
C ARG A 54 -6.39 7.22 10.92
N THR A 55 -5.52 7.04 9.94
CA THR A 55 -4.33 6.19 10.05
C THR A 55 -3.11 7.05 10.29
N GLU A 56 -2.32 6.69 11.30
CA GLU A 56 -1.03 7.28 11.58
C GLU A 56 0.06 6.24 11.31
N VAL A 57 1.15 6.70 10.68
CA VAL A 57 2.33 5.89 10.36
C VAL A 57 3.51 6.51 11.06
N GLY A 58 4.08 5.78 12.01
CA GLY A 58 5.30 6.16 12.70
C GLY A 58 6.46 5.26 12.27
N ARG A 59 7.67 5.81 12.22
CA ARG A 59 8.91 5.08 11.93
C ARG A 59 9.78 5.05 13.17
N ARG A 60 10.36 3.88 13.46
CA ARG A 60 11.35 3.67 14.52
C ARG A 60 12.61 3.05 13.91
N ARG A 61 13.77 3.49 14.38
CA ARG A 61 15.06 2.82 14.17
C ARG A 61 15.51 2.24 15.50
N GLU A 62 16.20 1.11 15.48
CA GLU A 62 16.61 0.34 16.67
C GLU A 62 17.34 1.21 17.73
N THR A 63 18.06 2.24 17.30
CA THR A 63 18.83 3.14 18.19
C THR A 63 18.04 4.28 18.82
N ILE A 64 16.77 4.50 18.45
CA ILE A 64 15.96 5.63 18.90
C ILE A 64 14.58 5.12 19.35
N GLU A 65 14.30 5.20 20.65
CA GLU A 65 12.99 4.79 21.21
C GLU A 65 11.83 5.71 20.78
N SER A 66 12.11 6.94 20.35
CA SER A 66 11.07 7.87 19.93
C SER A 66 10.45 7.50 18.59
N LEU A 67 9.13 7.37 18.55
CA LEU A 67 8.37 7.19 17.33
C LEU A 67 8.38 8.50 16.52
N HIS A 68 8.97 8.47 15.32
CA HIS A 68 8.93 9.61 14.42
C HIS A 68 7.71 9.50 13.49
N GLY A 69 6.76 10.43 13.59
CA GLY A 69 5.60 10.47 12.69
C GLY A 69 6.04 10.72 11.26
N VAL A 70 5.84 9.75 10.37
CA VAL A 70 6.25 9.83 8.96
C VAL A 70 5.09 9.98 7.99
N GLY A 71 3.87 9.67 8.41
CA GLY A 71 2.72 9.89 7.55
C GLY A 71 1.39 9.77 8.26
N ARG A 72 0.37 10.29 7.60
CA ARG A 72 -1.01 10.27 8.06
C ARG A 72 -1.96 10.16 6.88
N ILE A 73 -2.99 9.34 7.03
CA ILE A 73 -4.09 9.20 6.07
C ILE A 73 -5.39 9.49 6.81
N ASP A 74 -6.10 10.53 6.38
CA ASP A 74 -7.45 10.81 6.86
C ASP A 74 -8.45 10.13 5.93
N TRP A 75 -9.26 9.24 6.52
CA TRP A 75 -10.28 8.45 5.83
C TRP A 75 -11.64 9.12 5.99
N PRO A 76 -12.08 9.91 5.01
CA PRO A 76 -13.45 10.43 4.98
C PRO A 76 -14.47 9.31 4.82
N ILE A 77 -15.73 9.62 5.12
CA ILE A 77 -16.85 8.72 4.78
C ILE A 77 -16.96 8.60 3.25
N ASP A 78 -16.76 9.71 2.55
CA ASP A 78 -16.67 9.77 1.08
C ASP A 78 -15.21 9.85 0.62
N GLU A 79 -14.75 8.82 -0.10
CA GLU A 79 -13.38 8.70 -0.62
C GLU A 79 -12.91 9.87 -1.48
N ALA A 80 -13.81 10.69 -2.01
CA ALA A 80 -13.47 11.89 -2.79
C ALA A 80 -12.57 12.88 -2.03
N ASN A 81 -12.64 12.90 -0.70
CA ASN A 81 -11.92 13.85 0.14
C ASN A 81 -10.73 13.23 0.90
N LEU A 82 -10.23 12.08 0.44
CA LEU A 82 -9.10 11.41 1.09
C LEU A 82 -7.88 12.34 1.09
N THR A 83 -7.33 12.55 2.28
CA THR A 83 -6.14 13.39 2.47
C THR A 83 -5.03 12.54 3.03
N MET A 84 -3.87 12.59 2.39
CA MET A 84 -2.70 11.81 2.77
C MET A 84 -1.48 12.73 2.86
N THR A 85 -0.70 12.54 3.91
CA THR A 85 0.53 13.29 4.16
C THR A 85 1.69 12.35 4.43
N VAL A 86 2.87 12.72 3.94
CA VAL A 86 4.15 12.05 4.18
C VAL A 86 5.13 13.13 4.66
N GLY A 87 5.60 12.99 5.90
CA GLY A 87 6.24 14.07 6.65
C GLY A 87 5.33 15.28 6.70
N TRP A 88 5.76 16.38 6.08
CA TRP A 88 5.02 17.65 5.99
C TRP A 88 4.32 17.85 4.64
N ARG A 89 4.52 16.95 3.67
CA ARG A 89 3.96 17.07 2.31
C ARG A 89 2.60 16.39 2.22
N VAL A 90 1.66 17.07 1.56
CA VAL A 90 0.43 16.43 1.06
C VAL A 90 0.77 15.63 -0.19
N VAL A 91 0.38 14.35 -0.20
CA VAL A 91 0.60 13.43 -1.34
C VAL A 91 -0.75 13.05 -1.92
N ASN A 92 -0.96 13.37 -3.20
CA ASN A 92 -2.18 13.06 -3.92
C ASN A 92 -1.98 11.79 -4.76
N MET A 93 -2.84 10.80 -4.55
CA MET A 93 -2.90 9.60 -5.38
C MET A 93 -3.94 9.77 -6.49
N ILE A 94 -3.46 9.85 -7.73
CA ILE A 94 -4.27 10.09 -8.91
C ILE A 94 -4.58 8.75 -9.56
N ARG A 95 -5.86 8.40 -9.69
CA ARG A 95 -6.27 7.19 -10.41
C ARG A 95 -5.96 7.34 -11.91
N THR A 96 -5.31 6.34 -12.49
CA THR A 96 -4.89 6.32 -13.90
C THR A 96 -5.60 5.26 -14.72
N GLY A 97 -6.08 4.19 -14.07
CA GLY A 97 -6.78 3.08 -14.72
C GLY A 97 -8.30 3.17 -14.65
N THR A 98 -8.98 2.99 -15.79
CA THR A 98 -10.43 2.79 -15.86
C THR A 98 -10.81 1.40 -15.33
N PHE A 99 -10.04 0.37 -15.69
CA PHE A 99 -10.29 -1.04 -15.31
C PHE A 99 -9.31 -1.58 -14.28
N THR A 100 -8.03 -1.21 -14.42
CA THR A 100 -6.97 -1.56 -13.48
C THR A 100 -7.02 -0.62 -12.29
N SER A 101 -6.76 -1.12 -11.09
CA SER A 101 -6.87 -0.35 -9.86
C SER A 101 -5.73 0.66 -9.67
N SER A 102 -5.05 1.07 -10.74
CA SER A 102 -3.78 1.80 -10.73
C SER A 102 -3.93 3.25 -10.25
N GLU A 103 -2.95 3.68 -9.46
CA GLU A 103 -2.89 5.01 -8.85
C GLU A 103 -1.45 5.54 -8.87
N LYS A 104 -1.24 6.75 -9.40
CA LYS A 104 0.07 7.41 -9.48
C LYS A 104 0.22 8.53 -8.47
N PHE A 105 1.45 8.82 -8.07
CA PHE A 105 1.80 9.93 -7.19
C PHE A 105 3.20 10.46 -7.49
N ILE A 106 3.52 11.65 -6.96
CA ILE A 106 4.88 12.20 -7.00
C ILE A 106 5.51 11.98 -5.62
N ALA A 107 6.64 11.26 -5.57
CA ALA A 107 7.35 11.01 -4.31
C ALA A 107 8.20 12.21 -3.88
N ASN A 108 8.86 12.10 -2.73
CA ASN A 108 9.75 13.13 -2.21
C ASN A 108 10.92 13.49 -3.16
N ASP A 109 11.40 12.55 -3.97
CA ASP A 109 12.45 12.79 -4.97
C ASP A 109 11.97 13.52 -6.24
N GLY A 110 10.69 13.88 -6.30
CA GLY A 110 10.09 14.62 -7.42
C GLY A 110 9.71 13.76 -8.62
N LYS A 111 9.90 12.43 -8.58
CA LYS A 111 9.55 11.54 -9.69
C LYS A 111 8.15 10.97 -9.56
N TRP A 112 7.61 10.54 -10.69
CA TRP A 112 6.32 9.88 -10.78
C TRP A 112 6.45 8.38 -10.51
N TYR A 113 5.61 7.88 -9.63
CA TYR A 113 5.48 6.47 -9.33
C TYR A 113 4.03 6.03 -9.50
N GLU A 114 3.83 4.75 -9.82
CA GLU A 114 2.51 4.17 -9.99
C GLU A 114 2.38 2.83 -9.29
N TRP A 115 1.41 2.76 -8.37
CA TRP A 115 0.93 1.51 -7.83
C TRP A 115 0.00 0.86 -8.84
N GLN A 116 0.24 -0.42 -9.12
CA GLN A 116 -0.55 -1.26 -10.01
C GLN A 116 -0.86 -2.59 -9.34
N ILE A 117 -1.93 -3.27 -9.78
CA ILE A 117 -2.24 -4.64 -9.38
C ILE A 117 -1.88 -5.58 -10.53
N HIS A 118 -0.90 -6.45 -10.31
CA HIS A 118 -0.49 -7.49 -11.26
C HIS A 118 -0.81 -8.86 -10.65
N ASN A 119 -1.70 -9.63 -11.28
CA ASN A 119 -2.11 -10.95 -10.78
C ASN A 119 -2.58 -10.94 -9.31
N GLY A 120 -3.32 -9.90 -8.91
CA GLY A 120 -3.79 -9.72 -7.52
C GLY A 120 -2.72 -9.23 -6.55
N VAL A 121 -1.52 -8.88 -7.03
CA VAL A 121 -0.40 -8.41 -6.22
C VAL A 121 -0.14 -6.92 -6.47
N PRO A 122 -0.16 -6.08 -5.42
CA PRO A 122 0.31 -4.69 -5.47
C PRO A 122 1.80 -4.60 -5.84
N LYS A 123 2.09 -3.78 -6.84
CA LYS A 123 3.44 -3.46 -7.32
C LYS A 123 3.59 -1.97 -7.58
N LEU A 124 4.71 -1.39 -7.19
CA LEU A 124 5.06 0.00 -7.42
C LEU A 124 6.07 0.07 -8.56
N PHE A 125 5.81 0.94 -9.53
CA PHE A 125 6.72 1.20 -10.64
C PHE A 125 7.18 2.66 -10.64
N LEU A 126 8.46 2.89 -10.94
CA LEU A 126 8.96 4.19 -11.34
C LEU A 126 8.55 4.47 -12.79
N LEU A 127 7.87 5.59 -13.01
CA LEU A 127 7.48 6.05 -14.33
C LEU A 127 8.59 6.95 -14.90
N ASN A 128 9.51 6.35 -15.65
CA ASN A 128 10.52 7.10 -16.40
C ASN A 128 9.96 7.48 -17.78
N THR A 129 10.12 8.74 -18.19
CA THR A 129 9.71 9.20 -19.53
C THR A 129 10.64 8.68 -20.64
N ALA A 130 11.84 8.22 -20.29
CA ALA A 130 12.88 7.81 -21.25
C ALA A 130 13.18 6.29 -21.25
N SER A 131 12.63 5.50 -20.33
CA SER A 131 12.89 4.05 -20.26
C SER A 131 11.64 3.28 -19.88
N LEU A 132 11.69 1.95 -20.04
CA LEU A 132 10.64 1.07 -19.55
C LEU A 132 10.41 1.27 -18.04
N PRO A 133 9.16 1.12 -17.55
CA PRO A 133 8.87 1.19 -16.12
C PRO A 133 9.69 0.17 -15.34
N PHE A 134 10.22 0.60 -14.20
CA PHE A 134 11.05 -0.22 -13.32
C PHE A 134 10.32 -0.51 -12.01
N GLU A 135 10.26 -1.77 -11.58
CA GLU A 135 9.60 -2.16 -10.33
C GLU A 135 10.44 -1.70 -9.13
N ILE A 136 9.83 -0.94 -8.23
CA ILE A 136 10.47 -0.35 -7.04
C ILE A 136 10.06 -1.09 -5.77
N ALA A 137 8.82 -1.57 -5.71
CA ALA A 137 8.35 -2.32 -4.57
C ALA A 137 7.25 -3.32 -4.96
N CYS A 138 7.13 -4.42 -4.23
CA CYS A 138 6.04 -5.37 -4.42
C CYS A 138 5.62 -6.03 -3.11
N LEU A 139 4.33 -6.34 -3.01
CA LEU A 139 3.83 -7.19 -1.93
C LEU A 139 4.13 -8.66 -2.26
N SER A 140 5.05 -9.26 -1.54
CA SER A 140 5.25 -10.69 -1.56
C SER A 140 4.26 -11.34 -0.60
N THR A 141 3.36 -12.16 -1.13
CA THR A 141 2.55 -13.06 -0.31
C THR A 141 3.01 -14.49 -0.53
N PRO A 142 3.14 -15.30 0.53
CA PRO A 142 3.46 -16.71 0.35
C PRO A 142 2.37 -17.38 -0.48
N HIS A 143 2.81 -18.10 -1.51
CA HIS A 143 1.93 -18.83 -2.40
C HIS A 143 1.20 -19.91 -1.60
N ARG A 144 -0.10 -19.72 -1.34
CA ARG A 144 -0.94 -20.72 -0.68
C ARG A 144 -1.21 -21.86 -1.66
N SER A 145 -0.33 -22.85 -1.71
CA SER A 145 -0.68 -24.14 -2.31
C SER A 145 -1.74 -24.82 -1.42
N TRP A 146 -2.78 -25.42 -2.00
CA TRP A 146 -3.89 -25.98 -1.21
C TRP A 146 -3.47 -27.14 -0.28
N TRP A 147 -2.28 -27.69 -0.50
CA TRP A 147 -1.68 -28.77 0.30
C TRP A 147 -0.88 -28.29 1.52
N GLN A 148 -0.46 -27.01 1.57
CA GLN A 148 0.35 -26.46 2.66
C GLN A 148 -0.51 -25.59 3.58
N ARG A 149 -1.31 -26.25 4.44
CA ARG A 149 -2.10 -25.58 5.49
C ARG A 149 -1.27 -25.03 6.66
N SER A 150 0.06 -25.13 6.62
CA SER A 150 0.97 -24.78 7.72
C SER A 150 2.06 -23.76 7.36
N SER A 151 1.85 -22.87 6.37
CA SER A 151 2.84 -21.82 6.14
C SER A 151 2.62 -20.65 7.11
N THR A 152 3.44 -20.58 8.15
CA THR A 152 3.66 -19.43 9.05
C THR A 152 4.22 -18.20 8.32
N ALA A 153 4.44 -18.30 7.00
CA ALA A 153 4.98 -17.24 6.18
C ALA A 153 4.04 -16.03 6.22
N ARG A 154 4.59 -14.89 6.68
CA ARG A 154 3.91 -13.61 6.68
C ARG A 154 4.07 -12.94 5.32
N ALA A 155 3.13 -12.07 4.98
CA ALA A 155 3.29 -11.21 3.83
C ALA A 155 4.44 -10.24 4.07
N SER A 156 5.14 -9.85 3.02
CA SER A 156 6.20 -8.86 3.10
C SER A 156 6.12 -7.83 1.99
N LEU A 157 6.50 -6.59 2.29
CA LEU A 157 6.71 -5.56 1.29
C LEU A 157 8.20 -5.55 0.94
N VAL A 158 8.52 -5.98 -0.28
CA VAL A 158 9.89 -5.98 -0.79
C VAL A 158 10.12 -4.66 -1.52
N VAL A 159 11.16 -3.93 -1.14
CA VAL A 159 11.55 -2.63 -1.71
C VAL A 159 12.93 -2.76 -2.35
N GLN A 160 13.03 -2.46 -3.63
CA GLN A 160 14.30 -2.45 -4.35
C GLN A 160 15.21 -1.34 -3.82
N PRO A 161 16.54 -1.47 -3.95
CA PRO A 161 17.50 -0.48 -3.44
C PRO A 161 17.18 0.97 -3.84
N GLU A 162 16.70 1.19 -5.05
CA GLU A 162 16.31 2.48 -5.59
C GLU A 162 15.17 3.14 -4.78
N GLY A 163 14.33 2.33 -4.12
CA GLY A 163 13.27 2.77 -3.23
C GLY A 163 13.65 2.88 -1.75
N THR A 164 14.80 2.32 -1.34
CA THR A 164 15.21 2.32 0.09
C THR A 164 15.73 3.66 0.59
N GLY A 165 16.05 4.59 -0.32
CA GLY A 165 16.55 5.92 -0.01
C GLY A 165 15.46 6.91 0.43
N ASN A 166 15.42 8.06 -0.23
CA ASN A 166 14.64 9.24 0.21
C ASN A 166 13.12 9.11 0.04
N ILE A 167 12.63 7.99 -0.49
CA ILE A 167 11.21 7.77 -0.79
C ILE A 167 10.60 6.62 0.02
N LEU A 168 11.35 6.00 0.92
CA LEU A 168 10.88 4.82 1.65
C LEU A 168 9.59 5.13 2.46
N ASP A 169 9.53 6.31 3.07
CA ASP A 169 8.35 6.75 3.83
C ASP A 169 7.16 6.94 2.87
N ASP A 170 7.37 7.53 1.67
CA ASP A 170 6.35 7.62 0.63
C ASP A 170 5.85 6.23 0.21
N ILE A 171 6.74 5.26 0.01
CA ILE A 171 6.38 3.89 -0.39
C ILE A 171 5.46 3.27 0.65
N VAL A 172 5.82 3.30 1.94
CA VAL A 172 5.03 2.66 3.00
C VAL A 172 3.66 3.33 3.14
N VAL A 173 3.60 4.65 3.20
CA VAL A 173 2.34 5.38 3.39
C VAL A 173 1.42 5.22 2.19
N THR A 174 1.94 5.35 0.97
CA THR A 174 1.15 5.18 -0.26
C THR A 174 0.73 3.72 -0.46
N PHE A 175 1.55 2.74 -0.07
CA PHE A 175 1.18 1.33 -0.08
C PHE A 175 -0.06 1.04 0.78
N ILE A 176 -0.07 1.53 2.02
CA ILE A 176 -1.21 1.36 2.94
C ILE A 176 -2.47 1.98 2.33
N CYS A 177 -2.36 3.20 1.81
CA CYS A 177 -3.46 3.91 1.17
C CYS A 177 -4.01 3.10 -0.02
N PHE A 178 -3.14 2.76 -0.96
CA PHE A 178 -3.45 2.04 -2.19
C PHE A 178 -4.13 0.69 -1.92
N VAL A 179 -3.52 -0.16 -1.09
CA VAL A 179 -4.03 -1.51 -0.83
C VAL A 179 -5.36 -1.46 -0.11
N THR A 180 -5.54 -0.52 0.83
CA THR A 180 -6.81 -0.35 1.54
C THR A 180 -7.92 0.05 0.57
N ARG A 181 -7.68 1.07 -0.27
CA ARG A 181 -8.64 1.50 -1.30
C ARG A 181 -8.96 0.39 -2.29
N TRP A 182 -7.95 -0.32 -2.77
CA TRP A 182 -8.14 -1.44 -3.68
C TRP A 182 -9.00 -2.54 -3.05
N ARG A 183 -8.69 -2.98 -1.82
CA ARG A 183 -9.47 -3.99 -1.09
C ARG A 183 -10.92 -3.55 -0.87
N LEU A 184 -11.17 -2.28 -0.55
CA LEU A 184 -12.52 -1.75 -0.41
C LEU A 184 -13.28 -1.79 -1.73
N ARG A 185 -12.66 -1.40 -2.84
CA ARG A 185 -13.24 -1.48 -4.19
C ARG A 185 -13.59 -2.92 -4.56
N GLU A 186 -12.71 -3.88 -4.28
CA GLU A 186 -12.97 -5.31 -4.51
C GLU A 186 -14.15 -5.85 -3.68
N ARG A 187 -14.28 -5.44 -2.42
CA ARG A 187 -15.44 -5.81 -1.60
C ARG A 187 -16.74 -5.26 -2.18
N ARG A 188 -16.76 -4.00 -2.64
CA ARG A 188 -17.93 -3.41 -3.29
C ARG A 188 -18.32 -4.14 -4.58
N ARG A 189 -17.33 -4.50 -5.42
CA ARG A 189 -17.57 -5.30 -6.66
C ARG A 189 -18.20 -6.66 -6.36
N ARG A 190 -17.77 -7.34 -5.30
CA ARG A 190 -18.37 -8.61 -4.88
C ARG A 190 -19.80 -8.42 -4.37
N SER A 191 -20.06 -7.34 -3.64
CA SER A 191 -21.40 -7.02 -3.14
C SER A 191 -22.38 -6.68 -4.27
N SER A 192 -21.94 -5.97 -5.32
CA SER A 192 -22.80 -5.63 -6.47
C SER A 192 -23.10 -6.84 -7.36
N ASN A 193 -22.19 -7.80 -7.44
CA ASN A 193 -22.38 -9.00 -8.27
C ASN A 193 -23.14 -10.15 -7.55
N GLY A 194 -23.36 -10.04 -6.24
CA GLY A 194 -24.15 -10.99 -5.44
C GLY A 194 -25.64 -10.66 -5.34
N GLY A 195 -26.09 -9.57 -5.93
CA GLY A 195 -27.48 -9.09 -5.88
C GLY A 195 -28.34 -9.59 -7.04
N VAL A 196 -28.53 -10.91 -7.17
CA VAL A 196 -29.66 -11.49 -7.91
C VAL A 196 -30.49 -12.26 -6.90
N VAL A 197 -31.35 -11.55 -6.17
CA VAL A 197 -32.50 -12.14 -5.51
C VAL A 197 -33.62 -12.10 -6.53
N ILE A 198 -33.80 -13.20 -7.27
CA ILE A 198 -35.04 -13.42 -8.00
C ILE A 198 -36.10 -13.75 -6.95
N GLY A 199 -36.78 -12.72 -6.47
CA GLY A 199 -38.02 -12.89 -5.72
C GLY A 199 -39.10 -13.35 -6.69
N TYR A 200 -39.34 -14.66 -6.77
CA TYR A 200 -40.61 -15.14 -7.29
C TYR A 200 -41.66 -14.95 -6.21
N SER A 201 -42.52 -13.97 -6.49
CA SER A 201 -43.79 -13.67 -5.86
C SER A 201 -44.61 -14.91 -5.54
N ALA A 202 -45.04 -15.04 -4.28
CA ALA A 202 -46.12 -15.94 -3.89
C ALA A 202 -47.45 -15.40 -4.44
N PRO A 203 -48.27 -16.21 -5.14
CA PRO A 203 -49.60 -15.79 -5.52
C PRO A 203 -50.51 -15.78 -4.29
N THR A 204 -51.06 -14.61 -4.02
CA THR A 204 -52.15 -14.36 -3.08
C THR A 204 -53.46 -14.81 -3.72
N GLY A 205 -54.34 -15.40 -2.90
CA GLY A 205 -55.78 -15.29 -3.11
C GLY A 205 -56.49 -16.57 -3.54
N ALA A 206 -57.19 -17.15 -2.56
CA ALA A 206 -58.37 -18.00 -2.72
C ALA A 206 -59.51 -17.24 -3.43
N PRO A 207 -60.63 -17.92 -3.78
CA PRO A 207 -61.65 -18.22 -2.76
C PRO A 207 -61.84 -19.71 -2.45
#